data_AF-A0A925NQS8-F1
#
_entry.id   AF-A0A925NQS8-F1
#
_cell.length_a   1.000
_cell.length_b   1.000
_cell.length_c   1.000
_cell.angle_alpha   90.00
_cell.angle_beta   90.00
_cell.angle_gamma   90.00
#
_symmetry.space_group_name_H-M   'P 1'
#
loop_
_entity.id
_entity.type
_entity.pdbx_description
1 polymer ?
#
loop_
_entity_poly.entity_id
_entity_poly.type
_entity_poly.pdbx_seq_one_letter_code
_entity_poly.pdbx_strand_id
1 'polypeptide(L)'
;MKIVIYFLSVLFVLTATATAQPVREHEIGVRAFAFHGNATRKIKSYEASADARSIVGAIMSRIGLPMNLDVRAAPNVSNAEALVEKAAGKEVRVILYNPAWMENLRTTLASNWPSVSIMAHEIGHHLAGHLDPAYANHPAELEADKFSGFILNRLGASLAEAQNAMLLISPEEDSVSHPGRVKRVLEITRGWNDASAGQGANVIKSSPPVSTGQRVALLIGNTNYKSEAKLKNPKNDVIAIQRELRKLGFSTTTLYDGTSEQMSEYVRLFREDVKGADWALFYFAGRGIEVDGINYMVPIDANEYLPTFTRDYPRMRLDTAFESVREAKVVRLVVADSCRIDPANLPDASNLTNASHVFRVVEPPSGIVVAYSTRAGTYASDGEEDLSPYAQALIKALREPGIELDRVFRRVNAQVAE
;
A
#
# COMPACT_ATOMS: atom_id res chain seq x y z
N MET A 1 -52.66 68.41 28.28
CA MET A 1 -52.19 67.24 29.05
C MET A 1 -51.85 66.14 28.04
N LYS A 2 -50.56 65.93 27.73
CA LYS A 2 -50.12 64.92 26.74
C LYS A 2 -49.76 63.63 27.48
N ILE A 3 -50.43 62.53 27.13
CA ILE A 3 -50.15 61.20 27.66
C ILE A 3 -49.02 60.60 26.82
N VAL A 4 -47.88 60.33 27.45
CA VAL A 4 -46.75 59.63 26.85
C VAL A 4 -46.92 58.13 27.14
N ILE A 5 -47.10 57.33 26.11
CA ILE A 5 -47.19 55.86 26.19
C ILE A 5 -45.78 55.31 25.95
N TYR A 6 -45.17 54.69 26.97
CA TYR A 6 -43.93 53.94 26.82
C TYR A 6 -44.26 52.53 26.29
N PHE A 7 -43.78 52.19 25.10
CA PHE A 7 -43.74 50.82 24.61
C PHE A 7 -42.57 50.09 25.28
N LEU A 8 -42.87 49.12 26.14
CA LEU A 8 -41.88 48.20 26.69
C LEU A 8 -41.61 47.12 25.63
N SER A 9 -40.47 47.20 24.94
CA SER A 9 -39.98 46.13 24.07
C SER A 9 -39.40 45.00 24.93
N VAL A 10 -40.18 43.93 25.10
CA VAL A 10 -39.72 42.69 25.73
C VAL A 10 -38.79 41.97 24.75
N LEU A 11 -37.49 42.02 25.02
CA LEU A 11 -36.48 41.25 24.31
C LEU A 11 -36.57 39.78 24.76
N PHE A 12 -37.19 38.92 23.94
CA PHE A 12 -37.11 37.47 24.14
C PHE A 12 -35.69 36.99 23.81
N VAL A 13 -34.87 36.77 24.85
CA VAL A 13 -33.62 36.03 24.70
C VAL A 13 -33.98 34.56 24.56
N LEU A 14 -34.04 34.08 23.31
CA LEU A 14 -34.03 32.66 23.01
C LEU A 14 -32.68 32.10 23.46
N THR A 15 -32.65 31.51 24.66
CA THR A 15 -31.56 30.64 25.07
C THR A 15 -31.64 29.37 24.22
N ALA A 16 -30.94 29.37 23.09
CA ALA A 16 -30.66 28.15 22.37
C ALA A 16 -29.89 27.23 23.34
N THR A 17 -30.54 26.18 23.82
CA THR A 17 -29.85 25.08 24.48
C THR A 17 -28.96 24.46 23.42
N ALA A 18 -27.66 24.77 23.47
CA ALA A 18 -26.66 24.11 22.65
C ALA A 18 -26.65 22.63 23.06
N THR A 19 -27.39 21.80 22.32
CA THR A 19 -27.25 20.35 22.39
C THR A 19 -25.81 20.05 22.03
N ALA A 20 -25.03 19.54 22.98
CA ALA A 20 -23.67 19.08 22.73
C ALA A 20 -23.71 18.15 21.50
N GLN A 21 -22.99 18.53 20.45
CA GLN A 21 -22.94 17.74 19.21
C GLN A 21 -22.46 16.33 19.54
N PRO A 22 -23.02 15.27 18.90
CA PRO A 22 -22.63 13.90 19.19
C PRO A 22 -21.14 13.72 18.86
N VAL A 23 -20.34 13.53 19.90
CA VAL A 23 -18.91 13.24 19.79
C VAL A 23 -18.77 11.78 19.39
N ARG A 24 -17.99 11.52 18.34
CA ARG A 24 -17.60 10.16 17.94
C ARG A 24 -16.12 9.95 18.22
N GLU A 25 -15.77 8.80 18.79
CA GLU A 25 -14.38 8.38 18.97
C GLU A 25 -14.00 7.43 17.83
N HIS A 26 -12.80 7.64 17.30
CA HIS A 26 -12.19 6.94 16.17
C HIS A 26 -10.90 6.29 16.66
N GLU A 27 -10.65 5.06 16.25
CA GLU A 27 -9.38 4.38 16.51
C GLU A 27 -8.64 4.23 15.19
N ILE A 28 -7.60 5.05 15.01
CA ILE A 28 -6.91 5.18 13.73
C ILE A 28 -5.53 4.53 13.84
N GLY A 29 -5.21 3.66 12.89
CA GLY A 29 -3.85 3.13 12.74
C GLY A 29 -2.86 4.23 12.38
N VAL A 30 -1.60 4.08 12.79
CA VAL A 30 -0.53 4.99 12.38
C VAL A 30 -0.21 4.76 10.90
N ARG A 31 -0.27 5.82 10.08
CA ARG A 31 0.18 5.78 8.67
C ARG A 31 1.64 5.30 8.65
N ALA A 32 1.87 4.09 8.14
CA ALA A 32 3.10 3.39 7.71
C ALA A 32 4.45 3.53 8.46
N PHE A 33 4.70 4.52 9.32
CA PHE A 33 6.03 4.84 9.83
C PHE A 33 6.07 5.38 11.27
N ALA A 34 5.14 4.97 12.14
CA ALA A 34 5.40 5.09 13.57
C ALA A 34 6.41 4.02 13.97
N PHE A 35 7.65 4.45 14.20
CA PHE A 35 8.64 3.68 14.93
C PHE A 35 8.03 3.22 16.26
N HIS A 36 7.89 1.90 16.44
CA HIS A 36 7.43 1.16 17.62
C HIS A 36 5.92 0.95 17.80
N GLY A 37 5.49 -0.30 17.56
CA GLY A 37 4.33 -0.93 18.21
C GLY A 37 2.96 -0.73 17.54
N ASN A 38 2.03 -1.64 17.86
CA ASN A 38 0.59 -1.60 17.55
C ASN A 38 -0.13 -0.39 18.21
N ALA A 39 0.38 0.83 18.05
CA ALA A 39 -0.18 2.01 18.68
C ALA A 39 -1.21 2.68 17.78
N THR A 40 -2.48 2.31 17.95
CA THR A 40 -3.60 3.09 17.40
C THR A 40 -3.72 4.42 18.15
N ARG A 41 -4.20 5.47 17.47
CA ARG A 41 -4.50 6.76 18.10
C ARG A 41 -6.01 6.96 18.20
N LYS A 42 -6.48 7.37 19.37
CA LYS A 42 -7.88 7.72 19.61
C LYS A 42 -8.14 9.18 19.22
N ILE A 43 -9.08 9.40 18.31
CA ILE A 43 -9.44 10.74 17.85
C ILE A 43 -10.92 10.99 18.09
N LYS A 44 -11.22 12.15 18.66
CA LYS A 44 -12.60 12.63 18.79
C LYS A 44 -12.94 13.50 17.60
N SER A 45 -14.11 13.27 17.03
CA SER A 45 -14.66 14.08 15.96
C SER A 45 -16.09 14.53 16.25
N TYR A 46 -16.47 15.58 15.55
CA TYR A 46 -17.71 16.32 15.69
C TYR A 46 -18.41 16.39 14.34
N GLU A 47 -19.64 16.88 14.34
CA GLU A 47 -20.40 17.10 13.11
C GLU A 47 -19.63 18.04 12.17
N ALA A 48 -19.49 17.64 10.90
CA ALA A 48 -18.88 18.49 9.89
C ALA A 48 -19.73 19.74 9.61
N SER A 49 -19.07 20.82 9.23
CA SER A 49 -19.77 22.04 8.77
C SER A 49 -20.59 21.75 7.51
N ALA A 50 -21.64 22.57 7.30
CA ALA A 50 -22.46 22.49 6.08
C ALA A 50 -21.59 22.63 4.82
N ASP A 51 -20.60 23.52 4.84
CA ASP A 51 -19.67 23.74 3.74
C ASP A 51 -18.83 22.50 3.42
N ALA A 52 -18.26 21.83 4.41
CA ALA A 52 -17.46 20.61 4.20
C ALA A 52 -18.31 19.48 3.61
N ARG A 53 -19.55 19.31 4.10
CA ARG A 53 -20.50 18.34 3.54
C ARG A 53 -20.90 18.70 2.10
N SER A 54 -21.12 19.97 1.82
CA SER A 54 -21.46 20.47 0.49
C SER A 54 -20.33 20.21 -0.52
N ILE A 55 -19.08 20.44 -0.13
CA ILE A 55 -17.90 20.16 -0.96
C ILE A 55 -17.84 18.67 -1.34
N VAL A 56 -17.90 17.77 -0.35
CA VAL A 56 -17.83 16.32 -0.63
C VAL A 56 -19.04 15.86 -1.45
N GLY A 57 -20.24 16.37 -1.15
CA GLY A 57 -21.44 16.10 -1.94
C GLY A 57 -21.31 16.54 -3.40
N ALA A 58 -20.76 17.73 -3.66
CA ALA A 58 -20.51 18.23 -5.01
C ALA A 58 -19.51 17.36 -5.77
N ILE A 59 -18.42 16.92 -5.11
CA ILE A 59 -17.42 16.02 -5.71
C ILE A 59 -18.07 14.68 -6.07
N MET A 60 -18.75 14.03 -5.12
CA MET A 60 -19.39 12.72 -5.31
C MET A 60 -20.46 12.78 -6.41
N SER A 61 -21.28 13.82 -6.42
CA SER A 61 -22.27 14.05 -7.49
C SER A 61 -21.60 14.24 -8.85
N ARG A 62 -20.45 14.91 -8.93
CA ARG A 62 -19.74 15.17 -10.19
C ARG A 62 -19.19 13.90 -10.85
N ILE A 63 -18.88 12.90 -10.04
CA ILE A 63 -18.43 11.56 -10.49
C ILE A 63 -19.55 10.52 -10.54
N GLY A 64 -20.80 10.93 -10.29
CA GLY A 64 -21.97 10.05 -10.37
C GLY A 64 -22.07 9.02 -9.24
N LEU A 65 -21.41 9.26 -8.10
CA LEU A 65 -21.49 8.39 -6.94
C LEU A 65 -22.42 8.97 -5.86
N PRO A 66 -23.18 8.13 -5.13
CA PRO A 66 -23.97 8.60 -4.00
C PRO A 66 -23.05 9.04 -2.86
N MET A 67 -23.53 9.99 -2.04
CA MET A 67 -22.85 10.40 -0.81
C MET A 67 -22.84 9.23 0.19
N ASN A 68 -21.74 8.48 0.21
CA ASN A 68 -21.53 7.32 1.08
C ASN A 68 -20.31 7.49 2.01
N LEU A 69 -19.86 8.73 2.20
CA LEU A 69 -18.75 9.13 3.05
C LEU A 69 -19.29 9.89 4.27
N ASP A 70 -18.86 9.49 5.46
CA ASP A 70 -19.10 10.24 6.69
C ASP A 70 -17.98 11.27 6.89
N VAL A 71 -18.30 12.54 6.65
CA VAL A 71 -17.36 13.65 6.80
C VAL A 71 -17.51 14.23 8.20
N ARG A 72 -16.41 14.32 8.95
CA ARG A 72 -16.42 14.76 10.36
C ARG A 72 -15.29 15.74 10.67
N ALA A 73 -15.57 16.72 11.51
CA ALA A 73 -14.59 17.69 11.97
C ALA A 73 -13.78 17.12 13.13
N ALA A 74 -12.46 17.11 13.04
CA ALA A 74 -11.55 16.58 14.05
C ALA A 74 -10.38 17.56 14.27
N PRO A 75 -10.46 18.45 15.28
CA PRO A 75 -9.39 19.43 15.55
C PRO A 75 -8.01 18.82 15.85
N ASN A 76 -7.96 17.54 16.21
CA ASN A 76 -6.74 16.83 16.61
C ASN A 76 -6.08 16.05 15.46
N VAL A 77 -6.61 16.09 14.23
CA VAL A 77 -5.83 15.65 13.04
C VAL A 77 -4.99 16.82 12.54
N SER A 78 -3.86 16.55 11.89
CA SER A 78 -2.95 17.60 11.42
C SER A 78 -3.55 18.42 10.27
N ASN A 79 -4.27 17.75 9.37
CA ASN A 79 -4.84 18.32 8.16
C ASN A 79 -6.18 17.63 7.79
N ALA A 80 -6.15 16.54 7.03
CA ALA A 80 -7.31 15.72 6.67
C ALA A 80 -6.87 14.27 6.48
N GLU A 81 -7.75 13.32 6.77
CA GLU A 81 -7.45 11.89 6.73
C GLU A 81 -8.65 11.04 6.33
N ALA A 82 -8.46 10.20 5.32
CA ALA A 82 -9.36 9.15 4.91
C ALA A 82 -9.13 7.84 5.70
N LEU A 83 -10.22 7.19 6.12
CA LEU A 83 -10.17 5.91 6.85
C LEU A 83 -11.45 5.07 6.69
N VAL A 84 -11.36 3.76 6.90
CA VAL A 84 -12.52 2.85 6.98
C VAL A 84 -12.65 2.33 8.41
N GLU A 85 -13.85 2.40 8.96
CA GLU A 85 -14.17 1.85 10.27
C GLU A 85 -15.28 0.81 10.19
N LYS A 86 -15.29 -0.16 11.11
CA LYS A 86 -16.42 -1.05 11.31
C LYS A 86 -17.36 -0.45 12.35
N ALA A 87 -18.52 0.05 11.92
CA ALA A 87 -19.59 0.52 12.80
C ALA A 87 -20.80 -0.41 12.67
N ALA A 88 -21.26 -1.00 13.78
CA ALA A 88 -22.38 -1.94 13.81
C ALA A 88 -22.28 -3.09 12.78
N GLY A 89 -21.06 -3.61 12.57
CA GLY A 89 -20.80 -4.70 11.63
C GLY A 89 -20.73 -4.30 10.14
N LYS A 90 -20.84 -3.00 9.81
CA LYS A 90 -20.69 -2.47 8.44
C LYS A 90 -19.44 -1.61 8.33
N GLU A 91 -18.79 -1.68 7.18
CA GLU A 91 -17.71 -0.75 6.83
C GLU A 91 -18.29 0.63 6.51
N VAL A 92 -17.78 1.65 7.21
CA VAL A 92 -18.13 3.04 7.03
C VAL A 92 -16.87 3.77 6.60
N ARG A 93 -16.96 4.47 5.46
CA ARG A 93 -15.89 5.31 4.94
C ARG A 93 -15.99 6.68 5.59
N VAL A 94 -14.91 7.12 6.24
CA VAL A 94 -14.86 8.37 7.01
C VAL A 94 -13.78 9.28 6.43
N ILE A 95 -14.06 10.58 6.41
CA ILE A 95 -13.07 11.63 6.19
C ILE A 95 -13.05 12.50 7.45
N LEU A 96 -11.91 12.54 8.12
CA LEU A 96 -11.65 13.47 9.22
C LEU A 96 -10.91 14.69 8.68
N TYR A 97 -11.29 15.89 9.11
CA TYR A 97 -10.55 17.10 8.74
C TYR A 97 -10.39 18.05 9.91
N ASN A 98 -9.28 18.77 9.96
CA ASN A 98 -9.04 19.83 10.91
C ASN A 98 -9.68 21.14 10.41
N PRO A 99 -10.76 21.63 11.05
CA PRO A 99 -11.48 22.79 10.56
C PRO A 99 -10.66 24.08 10.61
N ALA A 100 -9.83 24.26 11.64
CA ALA A 100 -9.00 25.46 11.79
C ALA A 100 -7.89 25.50 10.72
N TRP A 101 -7.28 24.36 10.42
CA TRP A 101 -6.27 24.24 9.38
C TRP A 101 -6.86 24.51 7.98
N MET A 102 -8.03 23.93 7.67
CA MET A 102 -8.73 24.17 6.41
C MET A 102 -9.12 25.64 6.24
N GLU A 103 -9.59 26.30 7.31
CA GLU A 103 -9.93 27.72 7.28
C GLU A 103 -8.71 28.62 7.07
N ASN A 104 -7.57 28.28 7.70
CA ASN A 104 -6.32 29.00 7.46
C ASN A 104 -5.87 28.90 5.99
N LEU A 105 -5.99 27.72 5.39
CA LEU A 105 -5.66 27.50 3.98
C LEU A 105 -6.56 28.35 3.05
N ARG A 106 -7.86 28.37 3.34
CA ARG A 106 -8.87 29.11 2.58
C ARG A 106 -8.67 30.62 2.65
N THR A 107 -8.34 31.13 3.83
CA THR A 107 -8.10 32.56 4.06
C THR A 107 -6.76 33.00 3.47
N THR A 108 -5.70 32.22 3.63
CA THR A 108 -4.36 32.52 3.06
C THR A 108 -4.41 32.62 1.53
N LEU A 109 -5.14 31.72 0.87
CA LEU A 109 -5.26 31.71 -0.59
C LEU A 109 -6.48 32.48 -1.12
N ALA A 110 -7.24 33.13 -0.23
CA ALA A 110 -8.47 33.85 -0.54
C ALA A 110 -9.43 33.08 -1.47
N SER A 111 -9.54 31.76 -1.29
CA SER A 111 -10.24 30.86 -2.20
C SER A 111 -10.73 29.60 -1.50
N ASN A 112 -11.84 29.03 -1.99
CA ASN A 112 -12.37 27.74 -1.50
C ASN A 112 -11.75 26.53 -2.22
N TRP A 113 -11.09 26.73 -3.37
CA TRP A 113 -10.46 25.65 -4.14
C TRP A 113 -9.46 24.81 -3.37
N PRO A 114 -8.66 25.36 -2.42
CA PRO A 114 -7.79 24.54 -1.60
C PRO A 114 -8.56 23.52 -0.76
N SER A 115 -9.71 23.90 -0.19
CA SER A 115 -10.54 22.97 0.57
C SER A 115 -11.12 21.87 -0.33
N VAL A 116 -11.54 22.22 -1.54
CA VAL A 116 -12.00 21.26 -2.56
C VAL A 116 -10.87 20.30 -2.95
N SER A 117 -9.65 20.82 -3.13
CA SER A 117 -8.46 20.04 -3.49
C SER A 117 -8.13 18.97 -2.45
N ILE A 118 -8.08 19.35 -1.16
CA ILE A 118 -7.81 18.42 -0.05
C ILE A 118 -8.91 17.36 0.04
N MET A 119 -10.19 17.78 -0.01
CA MET A 119 -11.30 16.82 0.06
C MET A 119 -11.32 15.85 -1.12
N ALA A 120 -11.03 16.33 -2.34
CA ALA A 120 -10.93 15.48 -3.52
C ALA A 120 -9.78 14.47 -3.37
N HIS A 121 -8.63 14.87 -2.84
CA HIS A 121 -7.50 13.99 -2.56
C HIS A 121 -7.89 12.85 -1.60
N GLU A 122 -8.53 13.16 -0.46
CA GLU A 122 -9.00 12.13 0.50
C GLU A 122 -10.05 11.18 -0.12
N ILE A 123 -10.95 11.70 -0.96
CA ILE A 123 -11.89 10.87 -1.72
C ILE A 123 -11.13 9.96 -2.70
N GLY A 124 -10.05 10.44 -3.31
CA GLY A 124 -9.16 9.65 -4.16
C GLY A 124 -8.63 8.42 -3.44
N HIS A 125 -8.16 8.56 -2.20
CA HIS A 125 -7.74 7.43 -1.38
C HIS A 125 -8.87 6.41 -1.13
N HIS A 126 -10.10 6.88 -0.89
CA HIS A 126 -11.28 6.00 -0.73
C HIS A 126 -11.65 5.23 -2.00
N LEU A 127 -11.56 5.88 -3.15
CA LEU A 127 -11.95 5.27 -4.42
C LEU A 127 -10.89 4.30 -4.95
N ALA A 128 -9.61 4.59 -4.71
CA ALA A 128 -8.48 3.77 -5.13
C ALA A 128 -8.07 2.70 -4.10
N GLY A 129 -8.65 2.71 -2.89
CA GLY A 129 -8.38 1.71 -1.85
C GLY A 129 -7.06 1.93 -1.11
N HIS A 130 -6.56 3.16 -1.06
CA HIS A 130 -5.28 3.54 -0.46
C HIS A 130 -5.32 3.69 1.08
N LEU A 131 -6.27 3.04 1.75
CA LEU A 131 -6.57 3.26 3.17
C LEU A 131 -5.84 2.30 4.11
N ASP A 132 -5.17 1.30 3.55
CA ASP A 132 -4.28 0.41 4.28
C ASP A 132 -2.91 1.09 4.43
N PRO A 133 -2.33 1.17 5.65
CA PRO A 133 -0.99 1.70 5.89
C PRO A 133 0.10 1.11 4.99
N ALA A 134 -0.03 -0.13 4.49
CA ALA A 134 0.89 -0.72 3.54
C ALA A 134 0.86 -0.04 2.15
N TYR A 135 -0.19 0.74 1.86
CA TYR A 135 -0.43 1.43 0.59
C TYR A 135 -0.30 2.95 0.71
N ALA A 136 -0.27 3.51 1.92
CA ALA A 136 -0.03 4.93 2.17
C ALA A 136 1.45 5.28 1.88
N ASN A 137 1.80 5.34 0.60
CA ASN A 137 3.13 5.59 0.05
C ASN A 137 3.07 6.64 -1.07
N HIS A 138 4.24 7.07 -1.56
CA HIS A 138 4.34 8.14 -2.56
C HIS A 138 3.45 7.91 -3.80
N PRO A 139 3.41 6.73 -4.44
CA PRO A 139 2.48 6.45 -5.53
C PRO A 139 1.00 6.69 -5.20
N ALA A 140 0.53 6.27 -4.03
CA ALA A 140 -0.87 6.43 -3.64
C ALA A 140 -1.24 7.91 -3.43
N GLU A 141 -0.33 8.68 -2.82
CA GLU A 141 -0.46 10.14 -2.67
C GLU A 141 -0.51 10.84 -4.05
N LEU A 142 0.36 10.42 -4.98
CA LEU A 142 0.41 10.95 -6.35
C LEU A 142 -0.83 10.62 -7.18
N GLU A 143 -1.40 9.42 -7.02
CA GLU A 143 -2.66 9.06 -7.68
C GLU A 143 -3.86 9.83 -7.09
N ALA A 144 -3.89 10.04 -5.77
CA ALA A 144 -4.88 10.89 -5.13
C ALA A 144 -4.76 12.36 -5.57
N ASP A 145 -3.53 12.87 -5.75
CA ASP A 145 -3.26 14.20 -6.31
C ASP A 145 -3.76 14.32 -7.76
N LYS A 146 -3.52 13.28 -8.58
CA LYS A 146 -4.04 13.22 -9.95
C LYS A 146 -5.57 13.29 -9.97
N PHE A 147 -6.23 12.51 -9.11
CA PHE A 147 -7.68 12.56 -8.98
C PHE A 147 -8.18 13.94 -8.52
N SER A 148 -7.49 14.57 -7.55
CA SER A 148 -7.81 15.93 -7.10
C SER A 148 -7.82 16.92 -8.26
N GLY A 149 -6.77 16.94 -9.09
CA GLY A 149 -6.69 17.81 -10.27
C GLY A 149 -7.81 17.59 -11.29
N PHE A 150 -8.18 16.33 -11.53
CA PHE A 150 -9.31 15.98 -12.40
C PHE A 150 -10.63 16.56 -11.87
N ILE A 151 -10.91 16.39 -10.58
CA ILE A 151 -12.13 16.89 -9.94
C ILE A 151 -12.18 18.41 -9.96
N LEU A 152 -11.07 19.08 -9.64
CA LEU A 152 -10.96 20.53 -9.66
C LEU A 152 -11.32 21.11 -11.03
N ASN A 153 -10.78 20.53 -12.11
CA ASN A 153 -11.16 20.91 -13.47
C ASN A 153 -12.65 20.72 -13.73
N ARG A 154 -13.19 19.54 -13.39
CA ARG A 154 -14.61 19.24 -13.58
C ARG A 154 -15.50 20.17 -12.77
N LEU A 155 -15.06 20.70 -11.65
CA LEU A 155 -15.84 21.67 -10.87
C LEU A 155 -15.66 23.12 -11.35
N GLY A 156 -14.76 23.36 -12.31
CA GLY A 156 -14.56 24.66 -12.95
C GLY A 156 -13.34 25.45 -12.47
N ALA A 157 -12.44 24.84 -11.70
CA ALA A 157 -11.19 25.48 -11.29
C ALA A 157 -10.25 25.66 -12.49
N SER A 158 -9.60 26.82 -12.57
CA SER A 158 -8.42 26.99 -13.43
C SER A 158 -7.27 26.09 -12.97
N LEU A 159 -6.29 25.83 -13.85
CA LEU A 159 -5.12 25.03 -13.49
C LEU A 159 -4.34 25.66 -12.32
N ALA A 160 -4.21 26.99 -12.29
CA ALA A 160 -3.55 27.70 -11.20
C ALA A 160 -4.28 27.49 -9.86
N GLU A 161 -5.60 27.63 -9.86
CA GLU A 161 -6.41 27.36 -8.66
C GLU A 161 -6.30 25.91 -8.19
N ALA A 162 -6.18 24.96 -9.12
CA ALA A 162 -6.02 23.55 -8.81
C ALA A 162 -4.67 23.24 -8.13
N GLN A 163 -3.61 23.99 -8.45
CA GLN A 163 -2.25 23.76 -7.94
C GLN A 163 -1.95 24.50 -6.63
N ASN A 164 -2.65 25.61 -6.35
CA ASN A 164 -2.32 26.54 -5.26
C ASN A 164 -2.22 25.88 -3.88
N ALA A 165 -3.08 24.91 -3.57
CA ALA A 165 -3.04 24.20 -2.29
C ALA A 165 -1.69 23.49 -2.10
N MET A 166 -1.28 22.68 -3.07
CA MET A 166 -0.03 21.92 -2.99
C MET A 166 1.20 22.81 -3.11
N LEU A 167 1.14 23.89 -3.89
CA LEU A 167 2.21 24.88 -3.96
C LEU A 167 2.50 25.52 -2.60
N LEU A 168 1.45 25.76 -1.79
CA LEU A 168 1.59 26.39 -0.47
C LEU A 168 2.03 25.41 0.62
N ILE A 169 1.46 24.19 0.67
CA ILE A 169 1.61 23.32 1.84
C ILE A 169 2.66 22.21 1.69
N SER A 170 3.02 21.82 0.45
CA SER A 170 3.92 20.68 0.25
C SER A 170 5.39 21.10 0.39
N PRO A 171 6.27 20.30 1.01
CA PRO A 171 7.72 20.56 1.04
C PRO A 171 8.35 20.36 -0.35
N GLU A 172 9.53 20.95 -0.60
CA GLU A 172 10.23 20.78 -1.88
C GLU A 172 10.65 19.34 -2.13
N GLU A 173 11.28 18.75 -1.11
CA GLU A 173 11.84 17.40 -1.16
C GLU A 173 10.84 16.34 -0.74
N ASP A 174 11.08 15.12 -1.21
CA ASP A 174 10.40 13.92 -0.75
C ASP A 174 10.63 13.72 0.77
N SER A 175 9.59 13.32 1.47
CA SER A 175 9.69 12.82 2.84
C SER A 175 9.58 11.30 2.87
N VAL A 176 9.50 10.68 4.04
CA VAL A 176 9.27 9.24 4.15
C VAL A 176 7.85 8.84 3.71
N SER A 177 6.87 9.75 3.86
CA SER A 177 5.46 9.45 3.67
C SER A 177 4.79 10.24 2.55
N HIS A 178 5.36 11.38 2.14
CA HIS A 178 4.77 12.25 1.12
C HIS A 178 5.81 12.66 0.05
N PRO A 179 5.43 12.63 -1.24
CA PRO A 179 6.27 13.13 -2.32
C PRO A 179 6.52 14.64 -2.23
N GLY A 180 7.64 15.09 -2.78
CA GLY A 180 7.97 16.50 -2.91
C GLY A 180 7.03 17.28 -3.83
N ARG A 181 6.94 18.60 -3.60
CA ARG A 181 5.97 19.53 -4.21
C ARG A 181 5.87 19.41 -5.72
N VAL A 182 7.00 19.31 -6.41
CA VAL A 182 7.03 19.23 -7.88
C VAL A 182 6.26 18.03 -8.40
N LYS A 183 6.42 16.85 -7.77
CA LYS A 183 5.74 15.61 -8.18
C LYS A 183 4.23 15.72 -7.94
N ARG A 184 3.83 16.24 -6.78
CA ARG A 184 2.42 16.43 -6.41
C ARG A 184 1.70 17.39 -7.37
N VAL A 185 2.31 18.56 -7.62
CA VAL A 185 1.79 19.57 -8.55
C VAL A 185 1.72 19.03 -9.98
N LEU A 186 2.70 18.23 -10.41
CA LEU A 186 2.70 17.59 -11.71
C LEU A 186 1.51 16.63 -11.88
N GLU A 187 1.19 15.81 -10.88
CA GLU A 187 0.06 14.89 -10.97
C GLU A 187 -1.29 15.61 -10.95
N ILE A 188 -1.46 16.65 -10.14
CA ILE A 188 -2.63 17.54 -10.22
C ILE A 188 -2.77 18.09 -11.64
N THR A 189 -1.67 18.52 -12.25
CA THR A 189 -1.67 19.05 -13.62
C THR A 189 -2.12 17.99 -14.64
N ARG A 190 -1.61 16.76 -14.51
CA ARG A 190 -2.00 15.64 -15.37
C ARG A 190 -3.49 15.35 -15.25
N GLY A 191 -4.02 15.25 -14.03
CA GLY A 191 -5.45 15.03 -13.80
C GLY A 191 -6.34 16.14 -14.36
N TRP A 192 -5.93 17.40 -14.17
CA TRP A 192 -6.64 18.56 -14.69
C TRP A 192 -6.69 18.56 -16.23
N ASN A 193 -5.58 18.21 -16.88
CA ASN A 193 -5.49 18.08 -18.34
C ASN A 193 -6.33 16.91 -18.87
N ASP A 194 -6.32 15.76 -18.17
CA ASP A 194 -7.14 14.59 -18.55
C ASP A 194 -8.63 14.94 -18.56
N ALA A 195 -9.09 15.71 -17.56
CA ALA A 195 -10.47 16.20 -17.50
C ALA A 195 -10.81 17.18 -18.64
N SER A 196 -9.90 18.11 -18.94
CA SER A 196 -10.04 19.05 -20.07
C SER A 196 -10.11 18.36 -21.43
N ALA A 197 -9.38 17.25 -21.58
CA ALA A 197 -9.38 16.42 -22.79
C ALA A 197 -10.64 15.54 -22.93
N GLY A 198 -11.63 15.68 -22.04
CA GLY A 198 -12.87 14.93 -22.07
C GLY A 198 -12.72 13.47 -21.63
N GLN A 199 -11.57 13.08 -21.05
CA GLN A 199 -11.41 11.74 -20.49
C GLN A 199 -12.34 11.57 -19.27
N GLY A 200 -12.96 10.40 -19.12
CA GLY A 200 -13.85 10.09 -18.00
C GLY A 200 -13.09 10.00 -16.67
N ALA A 201 -13.78 10.10 -15.53
CA ALA A 201 -13.19 9.99 -14.19
C ALA A 201 -12.52 8.63 -13.89
N ASN A 202 -12.59 7.68 -14.84
CA ASN A 202 -11.78 6.46 -14.90
C ASN A 202 -10.25 6.69 -15.02
N VAL A 203 -9.79 7.91 -14.72
CA VAL A 203 -8.38 8.25 -14.48
C VAL A 203 -7.87 7.64 -13.17
N ILE A 204 -8.76 7.43 -12.19
CA ILE A 204 -8.56 6.30 -11.28
C ILE A 204 -9.01 5.11 -12.11
N LYS A 205 -8.08 4.22 -12.49
CA LYS A 205 -8.49 2.86 -12.79
C LYS A 205 -9.13 2.36 -11.50
N SER A 206 -10.45 2.55 -11.35
CA SER A 206 -11.22 1.52 -10.69
C SER A 206 -10.75 0.29 -11.41
N SER A 207 -10.00 -0.56 -10.71
CA SER A 207 -9.85 -1.91 -11.20
C SER A 207 -11.30 -2.31 -11.43
N PRO A 208 -11.71 -2.60 -12.69
CA PRO A 208 -12.98 -3.25 -12.86
C PRO A 208 -12.98 -4.44 -11.89
N PRO A 209 -14.11 -4.91 -11.38
CA PRO A 209 -14.16 -6.31 -11.03
C PRO A 209 -13.93 -7.04 -12.36
N VAL A 210 -12.66 -7.19 -12.73
CA VAL A 210 -12.26 -8.11 -13.75
C VAL A 210 -12.62 -9.42 -13.09
N SER A 211 -13.73 -10.01 -13.53
CA SER A 211 -13.99 -11.43 -13.36
C SER A 211 -12.94 -12.23 -14.17
N THR A 212 -11.66 -11.87 -14.06
CA THR A 212 -10.57 -12.82 -14.13
C THR A 212 -10.68 -13.59 -12.84
N GLY A 213 -10.76 -14.90 -12.95
CA GLY A 213 -10.82 -15.79 -11.81
C GLY A 213 -9.93 -15.36 -10.63
N GLN A 214 -10.37 -15.61 -9.40
CA GLN A 214 -9.75 -15.09 -8.17
C GLN A 214 -8.23 -15.27 -8.20
N ARG A 215 -7.46 -14.18 -8.23
CA ARG A 215 -6.00 -14.18 -8.22
C ARG A 215 -5.53 -13.75 -6.84
N VAL A 216 -4.77 -14.59 -6.15
CA VAL A 216 -4.26 -14.31 -4.81
C VAL A 216 -2.74 -14.40 -4.78
N ALA A 217 -2.09 -13.56 -3.97
CA ALA A 217 -0.66 -13.63 -3.75
C ALA A 217 -0.27 -13.41 -2.29
N LEU A 218 0.73 -14.15 -1.82
CA LEU A 218 1.45 -13.88 -0.58
C LEU A 218 2.87 -13.45 -0.93
N LEU A 219 3.29 -12.28 -0.45
CA LEU A 219 4.66 -11.80 -0.62
C LEU A 219 5.32 -11.57 0.73
N ILE A 220 6.51 -12.13 0.92
CA ILE A 220 7.28 -12.04 2.16
C ILE A 220 8.64 -11.41 1.85
N GLY A 221 9.01 -10.38 2.60
CA GLY A 221 10.27 -9.64 2.42
C GLY A 221 11.02 -9.49 3.73
N ASN A 222 12.09 -10.28 3.92
CA ASN A 222 12.86 -10.29 5.16
C ASN A 222 14.19 -9.56 5.00
N THR A 223 14.33 -8.45 5.70
CA THR A 223 15.40 -7.46 5.59
C THR A 223 16.23 -7.38 6.87
N ASN A 224 15.57 -7.29 8.03
CA ASN A 224 16.18 -6.98 9.33
C ASN A 224 16.34 -8.24 10.21
N TYR A 225 17.35 -9.06 9.91
CA TYR A 225 17.67 -10.28 10.68
C TYR A 225 18.29 -9.94 12.04
N LYS A 226 17.92 -10.69 13.09
CA LYS A 226 18.44 -10.48 14.45
C LYS A 226 19.88 -10.95 14.63
N SER A 227 20.26 -12.01 13.94
CA SER A 227 21.56 -12.67 14.09
C SER A 227 22.54 -12.38 12.96
N GLU A 228 22.13 -11.62 11.94
CA GLU A 228 22.87 -11.44 10.69
C GLU A 228 22.85 -9.99 10.20
N ALA A 229 23.73 -9.69 9.25
CA ALA A 229 23.69 -8.41 8.55
C ALA A 229 22.35 -8.20 7.82
N LYS A 230 21.82 -6.98 7.95
CA LYS A 230 20.62 -6.51 7.27
C LYS A 230 20.81 -6.58 5.75
N LEU A 231 19.80 -7.08 5.04
CA LEU A 231 19.74 -7.02 3.58
C LEU A 231 19.20 -5.66 3.10
N LYS A 232 19.58 -5.20 1.92
CA LYS A 232 19.19 -3.87 1.43
C LYS A 232 17.77 -3.83 0.85
N ASN A 233 17.42 -4.80 0.01
CA ASN A 233 16.31 -4.71 -0.94
C ASN A 233 15.01 -5.48 -0.63
N PRO A 234 14.98 -6.59 0.13
CA PRO A 234 13.81 -7.48 0.17
C PRO A 234 12.46 -6.79 0.45
N LYS A 235 12.44 -5.84 1.39
CA LYS A 235 11.25 -5.03 1.68
C LYS A 235 10.85 -4.16 0.47
N ASN A 236 11.79 -3.50 -0.16
CA ASN A 236 11.55 -2.65 -1.33
C ASN A 236 11.06 -3.47 -2.53
N ASP A 237 11.64 -4.65 -2.75
CA ASP A 237 11.25 -5.58 -3.81
C ASP A 237 9.80 -6.02 -3.65
N VAL A 238 9.41 -6.45 -2.44
CA VAL A 238 8.03 -6.83 -2.14
C VAL A 238 7.06 -5.68 -2.37
N ILE A 239 7.39 -4.46 -1.92
CA ILE A 239 6.56 -3.27 -2.15
C ILE A 239 6.36 -3.03 -3.67
N ALA A 240 7.45 -3.11 -4.43
CA ALA A 240 7.43 -2.81 -5.86
C ALA A 240 6.68 -3.88 -6.67
N ILE A 241 6.85 -5.16 -6.34
CA ILE A 241 6.18 -6.29 -7.00
C ILE A 241 4.70 -6.33 -6.62
N GLN A 242 4.36 -6.14 -5.34
CA GLN A 242 2.98 -6.04 -4.86
C GLN A 242 2.19 -5.03 -5.68
N ARG A 243 2.77 -3.86 -5.95
CA ARG A 243 2.16 -2.82 -6.78
C ARG A 243 1.85 -3.29 -8.20
N GLU A 244 2.75 -4.01 -8.85
CA GLU A 244 2.50 -4.50 -10.21
C GLU A 244 1.48 -5.65 -10.22
N LEU A 245 1.54 -6.58 -9.26
CA LEU A 245 0.57 -7.67 -9.14
C LEU A 245 -0.86 -7.18 -8.92
N ARG A 246 -1.04 -6.13 -8.11
CA ARG A 246 -2.35 -5.51 -7.91
C ARG A 246 -2.92 -4.90 -9.18
N LYS A 247 -2.11 -4.25 -10.01
CA LYS A 247 -2.53 -3.77 -11.34
C LYS A 247 -2.97 -4.91 -12.27
N LEU A 248 -2.45 -6.11 -12.03
CA LEU A 248 -2.82 -7.35 -12.74
C LEU A 248 -4.01 -8.08 -12.08
N GLY A 249 -4.67 -7.48 -11.08
CA GLY A 249 -5.88 -8.01 -10.46
C GLY A 249 -5.64 -9.04 -9.36
N PHE A 250 -4.42 -9.14 -8.81
CA PHE A 250 -4.17 -9.97 -7.62
C PHE A 250 -4.66 -9.28 -6.34
N SER A 251 -5.35 -10.04 -5.49
CA SER A 251 -5.44 -9.75 -4.05
C SER A 251 -4.14 -10.18 -3.39
N THR A 252 -3.42 -9.26 -2.74
CA THR A 252 -2.09 -9.54 -2.21
C THR A 252 -2.02 -9.35 -0.70
N THR A 253 -1.50 -10.35 0.00
CA THR A 253 -1.14 -10.31 1.42
C THR A 253 0.38 -10.16 1.53
N THR A 254 0.87 -9.27 2.41
CA THR A 254 2.32 -9.03 2.56
C THR A 254 2.80 -9.12 3.99
N LEU A 255 3.98 -9.70 4.17
CA LEU A 255 4.70 -9.75 5.44
C LEU A 255 6.11 -9.18 5.25
N TYR A 256 6.46 -8.20 6.08
CA TYR A 256 7.80 -7.63 6.14
C TYR A 256 8.47 -8.06 7.42
N ASP A 257 9.74 -8.46 7.34
CA ASP A 257 10.54 -8.86 8.50
C ASP A 257 9.81 -9.86 9.40
N GLY A 258 9.34 -10.95 8.79
CA GLY A 258 8.51 -11.95 9.43
C GLY A 258 9.32 -12.88 10.34
N THR A 259 8.86 -13.07 11.57
CA THR A 259 9.34 -14.16 12.43
C THR A 259 8.85 -15.51 11.89
N SER A 260 9.49 -16.58 12.35
CA SER A 260 9.10 -17.97 12.04
C SER A 260 7.62 -18.26 12.32
N GLU A 261 7.09 -17.72 13.42
CA GLU A 261 5.67 -17.82 13.80
C GLU A 261 4.78 -17.05 12.82
N GLN A 262 5.12 -15.79 12.51
CA GLN A 262 4.35 -14.95 11.59
C GLN A 262 4.36 -15.51 10.18
N MET A 263 5.50 -15.95 9.67
CA MET A 263 5.60 -16.59 8.35
C MET A 263 4.73 -17.85 8.28
N SER A 264 4.77 -18.69 9.32
CA SER A 264 3.93 -19.90 9.39
C SER A 264 2.44 -19.55 9.35
N GLU A 265 2.03 -18.52 10.09
CA GLU A 265 0.64 -18.08 10.14
C GLU A 265 0.18 -17.46 8.81
N TYR A 266 1.01 -16.63 8.19
CA TYR A 266 0.69 -16.01 6.90
C TYR A 266 0.58 -17.05 5.78
N VAL A 267 1.44 -18.07 5.77
CA VAL A 267 1.30 -19.21 4.85
C VAL A 267 -0.02 -19.94 5.10
N ARG A 268 -0.39 -20.17 6.36
CA ARG A 268 -1.66 -20.82 6.71
C ARG A 268 -2.87 -20.02 6.23
N LEU A 269 -2.87 -18.71 6.46
CA LEU A 269 -3.93 -17.81 5.98
C LEU A 269 -4.01 -17.78 4.46
N PHE A 270 -2.86 -17.67 3.79
CA PHE A 270 -2.80 -17.68 2.34
C PHE A 270 -3.34 -18.97 1.74
N ARG A 271 -3.10 -20.13 2.36
CA ARG A 271 -3.71 -21.40 1.94
C ARG A 271 -5.23 -21.38 1.96
N GLU A 272 -5.84 -20.67 2.90
CA GLU A 272 -7.29 -20.49 2.92
C GLU A 272 -7.75 -19.57 1.77
N ASP A 273 -7.00 -18.51 1.48
CA ASP A 273 -7.28 -17.61 0.35
C ASP A 273 -7.13 -18.29 -1.02
N VAL A 274 -6.23 -19.27 -1.12
CA VAL A 274 -6.01 -20.06 -2.34
C VAL A 274 -7.21 -20.97 -2.67
N LYS A 275 -8.05 -21.34 -1.68
CA LYS A 275 -9.20 -22.22 -1.89
C LYS A 275 -10.22 -21.58 -2.82
N GLY A 276 -10.31 -22.09 -4.04
CA GLY A 276 -11.23 -21.56 -5.05
C GLY A 276 -10.60 -20.48 -5.94
N ALA A 277 -9.37 -20.06 -5.66
CA ALA A 277 -8.61 -19.15 -6.51
C ALA A 277 -8.23 -19.81 -7.84
N ASP A 278 -8.23 -19.02 -8.92
CA ASP A 278 -7.76 -19.45 -10.23
C ASP A 278 -6.25 -19.30 -10.34
N TRP A 279 -5.67 -18.27 -9.72
CA TRP A 279 -4.22 -18.05 -9.68
C TRP A 279 -3.76 -17.89 -8.23
N ALA A 280 -2.67 -18.57 -7.88
CA ALA A 280 -1.95 -18.34 -6.63
C ALA A 280 -0.47 -18.06 -6.89
N LEU A 281 0.04 -16.99 -6.27
CA LEU A 281 1.44 -16.59 -6.35
C LEU A 281 2.04 -16.50 -4.94
N PHE A 282 3.12 -17.22 -4.69
CA PHE A 282 3.94 -17.05 -3.50
C PHE A 282 5.26 -16.37 -3.89
N TYR A 283 5.60 -15.25 -3.27
CA TYR A 283 6.85 -14.52 -3.49
C TYR A 283 7.63 -14.42 -2.18
N PHE A 284 8.89 -14.82 -2.18
CA PHE A 284 9.78 -14.62 -1.05
C PHE A 284 11.04 -13.88 -1.50
N ALA A 285 11.38 -12.80 -0.81
CA ALA A 285 12.66 -12.14 -0.90
C ALA A 285 13.36 -12.14 0.47
N GLY A 286 14.62 -12.56 0.50
CA GLY A 286 15.38 -12.66 1.74
C GLY A 286 16.51 -13.68 1.69
N ARG A 287 17.00 -14.08 2.86
CA ARG A 287 18.00 -15.15 3.00
C ARG A 287 17.34 -16.50 2.74
N GLY A 288 18.01 -17.31 1.94
CA GLY A 288 17.66 -18.69 1.68
C GLY A 288 18.87 -19.57 1.87
N ILE A 289 18.65 -20.74 2.47
CA ILE A 289 19.70 -21.72 2.72
C ILE A 289 19.29 -23.08 2.19
N GLU A 290 20.28 -23.92 1.89
CA GLU A 290 20.08 -25.33 1.55
C GLU A 290 20.77 -26.19 2.62
N VAL A 291 20.01 -27.08 3.26
CA VAL A 291 20.55 -28.06 4.23
C VAL A 291 20.08 -29.45 3.80
N ASP A 292 21.03 -30.35 3.56
CA ASP A 292 20.77 -31.73 3.09
C ASP A 292 19.88 -31.78 1.83
N GLY A 293 20.05 -30.82 0.92
CA GLY A 293 19.26 -30.71 -0.32
C GLY A 293 17.84 -30.17 -0.14
N ILE A 294 17.50 -29.65 1.04
CA ILE A 294 16.23 -28.99 1.32
C ILE A 294 16.46 -27.49 1.41
N ASN A 295 15.69 -26.72 0.62
CA ASN A 295 15.73 -25.26 0.67
C ASN A 295 14.86 -24.70 1.78
N TYR A 296 15.35 -23.70 2.51
CA TYR A 296 14.65 -22.99 3.57
C TYR A 296 14.60 -21.48 3.30
N MET A 297 13.47 -20.86 3.61
CA MET A 297 13.26 -19.42 3.67
C MET A 297 13.56 -18.95 5.08
N VAL A 298 14.61 -18.15 5.28
CA VAL A 298 15.08 -17.83 6.63
C VAL A 298 14.23 -16.71 7.25
N PRO A 299 13.63 -16.91 8.43
CA PRO A 299 12.89 -15.87 9.13
C PRO A 299 13.82 -14.94 9.89
N ILE A 300 13.38 -13.72 10.21
CA ILE A 300 14.27 -12.71 10.82
C ILE A 300 14.76 -13.06 12.22
N ASP A 301 14.07 -13.98 12.91
CA ASP A 301 14.38 -14.44 14.26
C ASP A 301 15.25 -15.69 14.29
N ALA A 302 15.65 -16.23 13.14
CA ALA A 302 16.52 -17.40 13.07
C ALA A 302 18.00 -17.05 13.04
N ASN A 303 18.79 -17.98 13.58
CA ASN A 303 20.22 -18.08 13.34
C ASN A 303 20.46 -19.31 12.44
N GLU A 304 20.74 -19.05 11.16
CA GLU A 304 20.90 -20.07 10.11
C GLU A 304 22.15 -20.95 10.23
N TYR A 305 23.10 -20.58 11.11
CA TYR A 305 24.35 -21.31 11.33
C TYR A 305 24.26 -22.34 12.44
N LEU A 306 23.14 -22.36 13.19
CA LEU A 306 22.96 -23.34 14.26
C LEU A 306 22.74 -24.74 13.68
N PRO A 307 23.44 -25.77 14.18
CA PRO A 307 23.19 -27.16 13.77
C PRO A 307 21.74 -27.62 14.01
N THR A 308 21.02 -26.92 14.89
CA THR A 308 19.63 -27.20 15.22
C THR A 308 18.62 -26.51 14.30
N PHE A 309 19.06 -25.69 13.34
CA PHE A 309 18.16 -24.88 12.50
C PHE A 309 17.04 -25.70 11.86
N THR A 310 17.35 -26.83 11.23
CA THR A 310 16.34 -27.67 10.55
C THR A 310 15.32 -28.28 11.51
N ARG A 311 15.74 -28.59 12.75
CA ARG A 311 14.88 -29.07 13.83
C ARG A 311 13.99 -27.96 14.38
N ASP A 312 14.54 -26.75 14.51
CA ASP A 312 13.88 -25.62 15.15
C ASP A 312 12.93 -24.88 14.18
N TYR A 313 13.21 -24.92 12.87
CA TYR A 313 12.45 -24.23 11.82
C TYR A 313 11.89 -25.16 10.71
N PRO A 314 11.22 -26.28 11.05
CA PRO A 314 10.79 -27.27 10.06
C PRO A 314 9.72 -26.74 9.09
N ARG A 315 9.00 -25.67 9.45
CA ARG A 315 7.96 -25.04 8.61
C ARG A 315 8.51 -24.00 7.64
N MET A 316 9.78 -23.66 7.75
CA MET A 316 10.42 -22.64 6.92
C MET A 316 10.97 -23.21 5.60
N ARG A 317 10.70 -24.49 5.32
CA ARG A 317 11.10 -25.16 4.09
C ARG A 317 10.35 -24.56 2.89
N LEU A 318 11.02 -24.40 1.75
CA LEU A 318 10.42 -23.85 0.53
C LEU A 318 9.29 -24.73 -0.04
N ASP A 319 9.30 -26.03 0.24
CA ASP A 319 8.19 -26.93 -0.11
C ASP A 319 6.86 -26.50 0.54
N THR A 320 6.90 -25.83 1.68
CA THR A 320 5.73 -25.24 2.32
C THR A 320 5.11 -24.13 1.45
N ALA A 321 5.91 -23.42 0.65
CA ALA A 321 5.40 -22.50 -0.36
C ALA A 321 4.72 -23.22 -1.53
N PHE A 322 5.26 -24.36 -1.99
CA PHE A 322 4.61 -25.17 -3.03
C PHE A 322 3.26 -25.73 -2.58
N GLU A 323 3.18 -26.26 -1.37
CA GLU A 323 1.91 -26.71 -0.80
C GLU A 323 0.94 -25.55 -0.61
N SER A 324 1.44 -24.32 -0.40
CA SER A 324 0.57 -23.16 -0.19
C SER A 324 -0.24 -22.75 -1.42
N VAL A 325 0.31 -22.95 -2.62
CA VAL A 325 -0.33 -22.58 -3.90
C VAL A 325 -1.12 -23.73 -4.54
N ARG A 326 -1.02 -24.94 -3.98
CA ARG A 326 -1.46 -26.18 -4.62
C ARG A 326 -2.94 -26.21 -5.01
N GLU A 327 -3.80 -25.61 -4.19
CA GLU A 327 -5.26 -25.64 -4.38
C GLU A 327 -5.77 -24.62 -5.43
N ALA A 328 -4.91 -23.80 -6.02
CA ALA A 328 -5.32 -22.92 -7.12
C ALA A 328 -5.71 -23.74 -8.36
N LYS A 329 -6.69 -23.27 -9.13
CA LYS A 329 -7.29 -24.03 -10.24
C LYS A 329 -6.45 -24.00 -11.52
N VAL A 330 -5.91 -22.83 -11.87
CA VAL A 330 -5.33 -22.58 -13.20
C VAL A 330 -3.81 -22.41 -13.12
N VAL A 331 -3.32 -21.44 -12.35
CA VAL A 331 -1.89 -21.13 -12.25
C VAL A 331 -1.42 -21.17 -10.81
N ARG A 332 -0.29 -21.86 -10.60
CA ARG A 332 0.40 -21.99 -9.31
C ARG A 332 1.82 -21.54 -9.52
N LEU A 333 2.20 -20.43 -8.90
CA LEU A 333 3.50 -19.81 -9.11
C LEU A 333 4.21 -19.59 -7.78
N VAL A 334 5.45 -20.02 -7.70
CA VAL A 334 6.35 -19.70 -6.58
C VAL A 334 7.59 -19.00 -7.11
N VAL A 335 7.91 -17.86 -6.52
CA VAL A 335 9.09 -17.07 -6.84
C VAL A 335 9.95 -16.94 -5.58
N ALA A 336 11.16 -17.44 -5.65
CA ALA A 336 12.14 -17.36 -4.57
C ALA A 336 13.29 -16.44 -5.01
N ASP A 337 13.22 -15.18 -4.58
CA ASP A 337 14.28 -14.19 -4.74
C ASP A 337 15.23 -14.22 -3.53
N SER A 338 15.99 -15.30 -3.43
CA SER A 338 16.88 -15.55 -2.30
C SER A 338 18.17 -16.23 -2.74
N CYS A 339 19.24 -16.01 -1.97
CA CYS A 339 20.42 -16.85 -2.04
C CYS A 339 20.04 -18.32 -1.78
N ARG A 340 20.88 -19.25 -2.27
CA ARG A 340 20.77 -20.68 -2.00
C ARG A 340 22.15 -21.20 -1.65
N ILE A 341 22.57 -20.90 -0.43
CA ILE A 341 23.89 -21.25 0.12
C ILE A 341 23.73 -22.35 1.17
N ASP A 342 24.72 -23.22 1.31
CA ASP A 342 24.80 -24.14 2.45
C ASP A 342 25.60 -23.47 3.56
N PRO A 343 25.01 -23.21 4.74
CA PRO A 343 25.70 -22.56 5.85
C PRO A 343 26.92 -23.34 6.35
N ALA A 344 26.94 -24.67 6.18
CA ALA A 344 28.09 -25.51 6.54
C ALA A 344 29.32 -25.30 5.64
N ASN A 345 29.11 -24.68 4.47
CA ASN A 345 30.14 -24.37 3.48
C ASN A 345 30.53 -22.88 3.45
N LEU A 346 30.04 -22.07 4.39
CA LEU A 346 30.48 -20.70 4.54
C LEU A 346 31.95 -20.69 5.03
N PRO A 347 32.86 -19.98 4.35
CA PRO A 347 34.28 -20.10 4.62
C PRO A 347 34.59 -19.58 6.02
N ASP A 348 35.07 -20.45 6.89
CA ASP A 348 36.19 -20.06 7.74
C ASP A 348 37.38 -19.85 6.78
N ALA A 349 38.03 -18.69 6.83
CA ALA A 349 38.87 -18.12 5.77
C ALA A 349 40.17 -18.89 5.42
N SER A 350 40.20 -20.22 5.49
CA SER A 350 41.46 -20.96 5.50
C SER A 350 41.57 -22.26 4.70
N ASN A 351 40.54 -22.80 4.01
CA ASN A 351 40.78 -23.96 3.11
C ASN A 351 39.65 -24.21 2.09
N LEU A 352 39.70 -23.55 0.92
CA LEU A 352 38.90 -23.92 -0.24
C LEU A 352 39.74 -24.79 -1.20
N THR A 353 39.82 -26.08 -0.92
CA THR A 353 40.09 -27.06 -1.97
C THR A 353 39.04 -28.18 -1.89
N ASN A 354 38.24 -28.30 -2.95
CA ASN A 354 37.44 -29.48 -3.29
C ASN A 354 36.15 -29.76 -2.50
N ALA A 355 35.12 -28.93 -2.66
CA ALA A 355 33.74 -29.41 -2.61
C ALA A 355 32.93 -28.81 -3.77
N SER A 356 32.94 -29.50 -4.91
CA SER A 356 32.02 -29.28 -6.01
C SER A 356 30.61 -29.71 -5.58
N HIS A 357 29.94 -28.92 -4.74
CA HIS A 357 28.54 -29.18 -4.39
C HIS A 357 27.64 -28.78 -5.56
N VAL A 358 27.07 -29.79 -6.22
CA VAL A 358 25.96 -29.63 -7.15
C VAL A 358 24.72 -29.35 -6.32
N PHE A 359 24.38 -28.08 -6.13
CA PHE A 359 23.15 -27.69 -5.44
C PHE A 359 21.93 -28.28 -6.16
N ARG A 360 21.01 -28.88 -5.40
CA ARG A 360 19.85 -29.57 -5.98
C ARG A 360 18.73 -28.59 -6.23
N VAL A 361 18.37 -28.35 -7.49
CA VAL A 361 17.09 -27.70 -7.81
C VAL A 361 15.99 -28.57 -7.21
N VAL A 362 15.19 -27.99 -6.31
CA VAL A 362 14.01 -28.70 -5.80
C VAL A 362 12.99 -28.63 -6.93
N GLU A 363 12.78 -29.78 -7.56
CA GLU A 363 11.76 -29.92 -8.60
C GLU A 363 10.37 -29.68 -7.97
N PRO A 364 9.61 -28.70 -8.47
CA PRO A 364 8.25 -28.50 -7.99
C PRO A 364 7.35 -29.69 -8.31
N PRO A 365 6.31 -29.93 -7.50
CA PRO A 365 5.20 -30.78 -7.90
C PRO A 365 4.63 -30.38 -9.27
N SER A 366 4.12 -31.35 -10.03
CA SER A 366 3.56 -31.10 -11.37
C SER A 366 2.48 -30.02 -11.35
N GLY A 367 2.57 -29.07 -12.28
CA GLY A 367 1.60 -27.97 -12.41
C GLY A 367 1.88 -26.76 -11.52
N ILE A 368 3.06 -26.68 -10.91
CA ILE A 368 3.59 -25.48 -10.26
C ILE A 368 4.77 -24.94 -11.08
N VAL A 369 4.71 -23.65 -11.41
CA VAL A 369 5.83 -22.92 -12.01
C VAL A 369 6.69 -22.37 -10.87
N VAL A 370 7.99 -22.57 -10.94
CA VAL A 370 8.94 -22.01 -9.97
C VAL A 370 9.98 -21.17 -10.69
N ALA A 371 10.24 -19.99 -10.15
CA ALA A 371 11.31 -19.11 -10.61
C ALA A 371 12.26 -18.79 -9.44
N TYR A 372 13.55 -18.96 -9.69
CA TYR A 372 14.63 -18.67 -8.75
C TYR A 372 15.41 -17.46 -9.26
N SER A 373 15.80 -16.53 -8.38
CA SER A 373 16.59 -15.37 -8.78
C SER A 373 18.06 -15.67 -9.07
N THR A 374 18.55 -16.82 -8.64
CA THR A 374 19.95 -17.23 -8.84
C THR A 374 20.06 -18.69 -9.27
N ARG A 375 21.21 -19.00 -9.88
CA ARG A 375 21.63 -20.39 -10.03
C ARG A 375 21.96 -20.96 -8.65
N ALA A 376 21.69 -22.24 -8.48
CA ALA A 376 21.93 -22.90 -7.21
C ALA A 376 23.44 -22.84 -6.87
N GLY A 377 23.78 -22.33 -5.67
CA GLY A 377 25.17 -22.11 -5.23
C GLY A 377 25.79 -20.74 -5.52
N THR A 378 25.00 -19.77 -5.98
CA THR A 378 25.48 -18.38 -6.18
C THR A 378 24.69 -17.39 -5.33
N TYR A 379 25.32 -16.28 -4.97
CA TYR A 379 24.66 -15.17 -4.28
C TYR A 379 23.70 -14.44 -5.20
N ALA A 380 22.56 -14.00 -4.67
CA ALA A 380 21.72 -13.02 -5.34
C ALA A 380 22.42 -11.68 -5.22
N SER A 381 22.62 -10.99 -6.35
CA SER A 381 23.17 -9.64 -6.32
C SER A 381 22.13 -8.70 -5.73
N ASP A 382 22.51 -7.97 -4.68
CA ASP A 382 21.67 -6.89 -4.16
C ASP A 382 21.62 -5.70 -5.15
N GLY A 383 22.55 -5.59 -6.10
CA GLY A 383 22.66 -4.41 -6.97
C GLY A 383 23.03 -3.12 -6.20
N GLU A 384 23.32 -2.06 -6.95
CA GLU A 384 23.65 -0.73 -6.38
C GLU A 384 22.40 0.12 -6.11
N GLU A 385 21.24 -0.26 -6.65
CA GLU A 385 19.99 0.52 -6.67
C GLU A 385 19.04 0.15 -5.50
N ASP A 386 17.84 0.74 -5.49
CA ASP A 386 16.83 0.54 -4.43
C ASP A 386 16.05 -0.80 -4.51
N LEU A 387 16.24 -1.57 -5.60
CA LEU A 387 15.57 -2.84 -5.90
C LEU A 387 16.59 -3.89 -6.38
N SER A 388 16.35 -5.16 -6.08
CA SER A 388 17.16 -6.27 -6.59
C SER A 388 17.06 -6.37 -8.13
N PRO A 389 18.14 -6.78 -8.84
CA PRO A 389 18.10 -6.96 -10.30
C PRO A 389 16.98 -7.89 -10.76
N TYR A 390 16.68 -8.92 -9.98
CA TYR A 390 15.59 -9.84 -10.27
C TYR A 390 14.22 -9.17 -10.14
N ALA A 391 13.97 -8.44 -9.06
CA ALA A 391 12.73 -7.69 -8.87
C ALA A 391 12.54 -6.65 -9.98
N GLN A 392 13.60 -5.94 -10.38
CA GLN A 392 13.55 -4.99 -11.49
C GLN A 392 13.18 -5.65 -12.81
N ALA A 393 13.85 -6.76 -13.16
CA ALA A 393 13.57 -7.51 -14.38
C ALA A 393 12.14 -8.07 -14.38
N LEU A 394 11.69 -8.61 -13.26
CA LEU A 394 10.32 -9.11 -13.10
C LEU A 394 9.28 -8.01 -13.28
N ILE A 395 9.47 -6.85 -12.64
CA ILE A 395 8.59 -5.69 -12.79
C ILE A 395 8.51 -5.23 -14.25
N LYS A 396 9.64 -5.16 -14.94
CA LYS A 396 9.69 -4.77 -16.34
C LYS A 396 8.91 -5.75 -17.22
N ALA A 397 9.11 -7.05 -17.00
CA ALA A 397 8.39 -8.09 -17.75
C ALA A 397 6.88 -8.09 -17.45
N LEU A 398 6.47 -7.91 -16.19
CA LEU A 398 5.06 -7.87 -15.78
C LEU A 398 4.28 -6.68 -16.38
N ARG A 399 4.96 -5.60 -16.77
CA ARG A 399 4.35 -4.41 -17.39
C ARG A 399 4.02 -4.61 -18.86
N GLU A 400 4.55 -5.64 -19.51
CA GLU A 400 4.30 -5.88 -20.91
C GLU A 400 2.93 -6.53 -21.11
N PRO A 401 2.00 -5.87 -21.82
CA PRO A 401 0.66 -6.41 -22.01
C PRO A 401 0.67 -7.60 -22.98
N GLY A 402 -0.12 -8.62 -22.67
CA GLY A 402 -0.43 -9.72 -23.61
C GLY A 402 0.70 -10.72 -23.85
N ILE A 403 1.72 -10.77 -22.97
CA ILE A 403 2.76 -11.80 -23.04
C ILE A 403 2.42 -13.01 -22.16
N GLU A 404 2.72 -14.19 -22.68
CA GLU A 404 2.57 -15.47 -21.96
C GLU A 404 3.53 -15.57 -20.77
N LEU A 405 3.13 -16.30 -19.72
CA LEU A 405 3.88 -16.41 -18.46
C LEU A 405 5.27 -17.04 -18.65
N ASP A 406 5.41 -18.00 -19.57
CA ASP A 406 6.69 -18.60 -19.92
C ASP A 406 7.65 -17.56 -20.56
N ARG A 407 7.11 -16.62 -21.32
CA ARG A 407 7.85 -15.53 -21.95
C ARG A 407 8.26 -14.46 -20.94
N VAL A 408 7.45 -14.22 -19.90
CA VAL A 408 7.82 -13.38 -18.76
C VAL A 408 9.11 -13.89 -18.14
N PHE A 409 9.15 -15.15 -17.70
CA PHE A 409 10.33 -15.70 -17.02
C PHE A 409 11.55 -15.87 -17.93
N ARG A 410 11.35 -16.15 -19.23
CA ARG A 410 12.46 -16.13 -20.19
C ARG A 410 13.12 -14.75 -20.31
N ARG A 411 12.34 -13.66 -20.26
CA ARG A 411 12.88 -12.29 -20.27
C ARG A 411 13.60 -11.95 -18.98
N VAL A 412 13.03 -12.35 -17.84
CA VAL A 412 13.69 -12.17 -16.54
C VAL A 412 15.05 -12.86 -16.53
N ASN A 413 15.12 -14.12 -16.98
CA ASN A 413 16.39 -14.85 -17.08
C ASN A 413 17.40 -14.17 -18.02
N ALA A 414 16.95 -13.65 -19.17
CA ALA A 414 17.84 -12.96 -20.10
C ALA A 414 18.42 -11.67 -19.50
N GLN A 415 17.62 -10.93 -18.72
CA GLN A 415 18.02 -9.64 -18.17
C GLN A 415 18.84 -9.75 -16.88
N VAL A 416 18.74 -10.86 -16.13
CA VAL A 416 19.54 -11.11 -14.92
C VAL A 416 20.86 -11.82 -15.25
N ALA A 417 20.99 -12.40 -16.45
CA ALA A 417 22.23 -13.03 -16.93
C ALA A 417 23.23 -12.04 -17.57
N GLU A 418 22.79 -10.82 -17.88
CA GLU A 418 23.62 -9.66 -18.26
C GLU A 418 24.09 -8.91 -17.01
#